data_AF-A0A6A7VTK7-F1
#
_entry.id   AF-A0A6A7VTK7-F1
#
_cell.length_a   1.000
_cell.length_b   1.000
_cell.length_c   1.000
_cell.angle_alpha   90.00
_cell.angle_beta   90.00
_cell.angle_gamma   90.00
#
_symmetry.space_group_name_H-M   'P 1'
#
loop_
_entity.id
_entity.type
_entity.pdbx_description
1 polymer ?
#
loop_
_entity_poly.entity_id
_entity_poly.type
_entity_poly.pdbx_seq_one_letter_code
_entity_poly.pdbx_strand_id
1 'polypeptide(L)' 'MTLKGYYQGLPMRSAPRYDFITEVARRCKVTEQTVRNWVLYGMKPQQHIHVEVLCELTGISEEDLWKD' A
#
# COMPACT_ATOMS: atom_id res chain seq x y z
N MET A 1 -28.06 1.52 24.93
CA MET A 1 -27.16 1.34 23.78
C MET A 1 -27.34 2.52 22.84
N THR A 2 -26.27 3.20 22.42
CA THR A 2 -26.34 4.29 21.43
C THR A 2 -25.86 3.79 20.07
N LEU A 3 -26.28 4.44 18.99
CA LEU A 3 -25.82 4.11 17.64
C LEU A 3 -24.29 4.20 17.50
N LYS A 4 -23.67 5.20 18.14
CA LYS A 4 -22.21 5.34 18.23
C LYS A 4 -21.55 4.15 18.93
N GLY A 5 -22.10 3.73 20.07
CA GLY A 5 -21.57 2.60 20.83
C GLY A 5 -21.68 1.27 20.07
N TYR A 6 -22.79 1.05 19.36
CA TYR A 6 -22.93 -0.10 18.46
C TYR A 6 -21.88 -0.06 17.34
N TYR A 7 -21.72 1.08 16.67
CA TYR A 7 -20.75 1.25 15.58
C TYR A 7 -19.30 1.01 16.03
N GLN A 8 -18.92 1.52 17.20
CA GLN A 8 -17.57 1.32 17.77
C GLN A 8 -17.31 -0.12 18.22
N GLY A 9 -18.36 -0.90 18.49
CA GLY A 9 -18.26 -2.32 18.83
C GLY A 9 -18.21 -3.25 17.63
N LEU A 10 -18.36 -2.73 16.41
CA LEU A 10 -18.20 -3.53 15.19
C LEU A 10 -16.74 -3.99 15.06
N PRO A 11 -16.50 -5.23 14.58
CA PRO A 11 -15.15 -5.70 14.35
C PRO A 11 -14.43 -4.80 13.35
N MET A 12 -13.13 -4.60 13.58
CA MET A 12 -12.31 -3.81 12.68
C MET A 12 -12.31 -4.45 11.29
N ARG A 13 -12.61 -3.65 10.27
CA ARG A 13 -12.60 -4.12 8.88
C ARG A 13 -11.16 -4.50 8.50
N SER A 14 -10.99 -5.69 7.91
CA SER A 14 -9.76 -6.04 7.20
C SER A 14 -9.76 -5.39 5.82
N ALA A 15 -8.70 -4.65 5.47
CA ALA A 15 -8.58 -3.95 4.21
C ALA A 15 -7.17 -4.12 3.61
N PRO A 16 -6.72 -5.36 3.34
CA PRO A 16 -5.30 -5.66 3.07
C PRO A 16 -4.70 -4.88 1.89
N ARG A 17 -5.48 -4.61 0.84
CA ARG A 17 -5.04 -3.77 -0.30
C ARG A 17 -4.85 -2.31 0.11
N TYR A 18 -5.74 -1.79 0.95
CA TYR A 18 -5.64 -0.42 1.46
C TYR A 18 -4.48 -0.31 2.43
N ASP A 19 -4.38 -1.24 3.39
CA ASP A 19 -3.32 -1.29 4.38
C ASP A 19 -1.94 -1.33 3.72
N PHE A 20 -1.78 -2.13 2.65
CA PHE A 20 -0.56 -2.16 1.84
C PHE A 20 -0.25 -0.80 1.20
N ILE A 21 -1.22 -0.18 0.51
CA ILE A 21 -1.04 1.12 -0.14
C ILE A 21 -0.64 2.20 0.88
N THR A 22 -1.32 2.24 2.02
CA THR A 22 -1.07 3.20 3.09
C THR A 22 0.32 2.99 3.71
N GLU A 23 0.75 1.75 3.92
CA GLU A 23 2.07 1.47 4.49
C GLU A 23 3.21 1.86 3.53
N VAL A 24 3.10 1.51 2.25
CA VAL A 24 4.07 1.94 1.22
C VAL A 24 4.12 3.46 1.15
N ALA A 25 2.97 4.14 1.12
CA ALA A 25 2.91 5.60 1.08
C ALA A 25 3.60 6.24 2.29
N ARG A 26 3.39 5.68 3.49
CA ARG A 26 4.00 6.13 4.75
C ARG A 26 5.51 5.95 4.78
N ARG A 27 6.03 4.81 4.28
CA ARG A 27 7.47 4.52 4.21
C ARG A 27 8.18 5.34 3.15
N CYS A 28 7.58 5.48 1.97
CA CYS A 28 8.15 6.21 0.83
C CYS A 28 7.90 7.73 0.89
N LYS A 29 7.12 8.24 1.86
CA LYS A 29 6.76 9.67 1.97
C LYS A 29 6.08 10.21 0.70
N VAL A 30 5.24 9.39 0.09
CA VAL A 30 4.45 9.74 -1.10
C VAL A 30 2.95 9.66 -0.78
N THR A 31 2.10 10.03 -1.75
CA THR A 31 0.65 9.89 -1.60
C THR A 31 0.19 8.45 -1.88
N GLU A 32 -0.94 8.05 -1.29
CA GLU A 32 -1.58 6.77 -1.63
C GLU A 32 -1.91 6.67 -3.13
N GLN A 33 -2.26 7.80 -3.77
CA GLN A 33 -2.50 7.85 -5.22
C GLN A 33 -1.23 7.53 -6.02
N THR A 34 -0.08 8.01 -5.58
CA THR A 34 1.21 7.68 -6.20
C THR A 34 1.47 6.17 -6.15
N VAL A 35 1.24 5.54 -5.00
CA VAL A 35 1.39 4.08 -4.84
C VAL A 35 0.37 3.31 -5.69
N ARG A 36 -0.89 3.77 -5.76
CA ARG A 36 -1.90 3.19 -6.66
C ARG A 36 -1.43 3.21 -8.11
N ASN A 37 -0.79 4.28 -8.56
CA ASN A 37 -0.25 4.35 -9.91
C ASN A 37 0.85 3.33 -10.16
N TRP A 38 1.67 3.01 -9.14
CA TRP A 38 2.70 1.98 -9.25
C TRP A 38 2.09 0.59 -9.36
N VAL A 39 1.13 0.27 -8.50
CA VAL A 39 0.56 -1.07 -8.36
C VAL A 39 -0.47 -1.40 -9.43
N LEU A 40 -1.32 -0.43 -9.81
CA LEU A 40 -2.44 -0.67 -10.73
C LEU A 40 -2.15 -0.32 -12.17
N TYR A 41 -1.26 0.65 -12.40
CA TYR A 41 -0.97 1.19 -13.74
C TYR A 41 0.47 0.97 -14.17
N GLY A 42 1.26 0.22 -13.39
CA GLY A 42 2.63 -0.16 -13.74
C GLY A 42 3.63 1.01 -13.81
N MET A 43 3.29 2.17 -13.23
CA MET A 43 4.20 3.32 -13.24
C MET A 43 5.39 3.06 -12.31
N LYS A 44 6.61 3.04 -12.83
CA LYS A 44 7.80 2.82 -12.00
C LYS A 44 8.19 4.08 -11.22
N PRO A 45 8.52 3.98 -9.93
CA PRO A 45 9.08 5.10 -9.18
C PRO A 45 10.46 5.47 -9.73
N GLN A 46 10.80 6.76 -9.68
CA GLN A 46 12.10 7.26 -10.13
C GLN A 46 13.21 7.08 -9.09
N GLN A 47 12.86 7.05 -7.80
CA GLN A 47 13.81 6.92 -6.71
C GLN A 47 13.96 5.44 -6.33
N HIS A 48 15.20 4.93 -6.36
CA HIS A 48 15.50 3.53 -6.09
C HIS A 48 15.04 3.07 -4.69
N ILE A 49 15.09 3.96 -3.69
CA ILE A 49 14.60 3.67 -2.33
C ILE A 49 13.12 3.24 -2.30
N HIS A 50 12.29 3.72 -3.23
CA HIS A 50 10.89 3.27 -3.32
C HIS A 50 10.77 1.84 -3.85
N VAL A 51 11.68 1.44 -4.75
CA VAL A 51 11.77 0.07 -5.27
C VAL A 51 12.22 -0.87 -4.16
N GLU A 52 13.25 -0.51 -3.40
CA GLU A 52 13.72 -1.29 -2.25
C GLU A 52 12.61 -1.56 -1.23
N VAL A 53 11.82 -0.53 -0.88
CA VAL A 53 10.67 -0.68 0.04
C VAL A 53 9.61 -1.64 -0.53
N LEU A 54 9.34 -1.57 -1.84
CA LEU A 54 8.40 -2.49 -2.48
C LEU A 54 8.93 -3.93 -2.46
N CYS A 55 10.21 -4.14 -2.77
CA CYS A 55 10.85 -5.46 -2.70
C CYS A 55 10.78 -6.04 -1.28
N GLU A 56 11.10 -5.23 -0.26
CA GLU A 56 11.07 -5.64 1.14
C GLU A 56 9.66 -6.04 1.60
N LEU A 57 8.65 -5.24 1.28
CA LEU A 57 7.27 -5.47 1.71
C LEU A 57 6.58 -6.62 0.97
N THR A 58 6.92 -6.84 -0.29
CA THR A 58 6.27 -7.84 -1.14
C THR A 58 7.04 -9.16 -1.24
N GLY A 59 8.35 -9.14 -0.98
CA GLY A 59 9.26 -10.25 -1.27
C GLY A 59 9.52 -10.46 -2.77
N ILE A 60 9.03 -9.58 -3.64
CA ILE A 60 9.23 -9.64 -5.08
C ILE A 60 10.59 -8.99 -5.40
N SER A 61 11.34 -9.59 -6.32
CA SER A 61 12.61 -9.03 -6.79
C SER A 61 12.37 -7.75 -7.61
N GLU A 62 13.34 -6.85 -7.65
CA GLU A 62 13.24 -5.63 -8.46
C GLU A 62 12.99 -5.94 -9.95
N GLU A 63 13.62 -7.01 -10.44
CA GLU A 63 13.45 -7.46 -11.82
C GLU A 63 12.03 -7.95 -12.11
N ASP A 64 11.30 -8.47 -11.13
CA ASP A 64 9.96 -9.05 -11.32
C ASP A 64 8.82 -8.10 -10.96
N LEU A 65 9.06 -7.02 -10.20
CA LEU A 65 8.01 -6.09 -9.71
C LEU A 65 7.12 -5.48 -10.81
N TRP A 66 7.61 -5.42 -12.04
CA TRP A 66 6.89 -4.89 -13.21
C TRP A 66 7.08 -5.76 -14.46
N LYS A 67 7.38 -7.06 -14.30
CA LYS A 67 7.24 -8.01 -15.41
C LYS A 67 5.76 -8.40 -15.50
N ASP A 68 5.24 -8.46 -16.71
CA ASP A 68 3.93 -9.06 -17.01
C ASP A 68 4.04 -10.59 -17.08
#